data_AF-A0A1H7Z2S2-F1
#
_entry.id   AF-A0A1H7Z2S2-F1
#
_cell.length_a   1.000
_cell.length_b   1.000
_cell.length_c   1.000
_cell.angle_alpha   90.00
_cell.angle_beta   90.00
_cell.angle_gamma   90.00
#
_symmetry.space_group_name_H-M   'P 1'
#
loop_
_entity.id
_entity.type
_entity.pdbx_description
1 polymer ?
#
loop_
_entity_poly.entity_id
_entity_poly.type
_entity_poly.pdbx_seq_one_letter_code
_entity_poly.pdbx_strand_id
1 'polypeptide(L)'
;MPLTLSRPDLQRTENFIAGEWLCSASGRTLDVTDPATDALVAQVPDSDAADARAATDAAHAAFPAWRAVPAKQRAQILKRW
;
A
#
# COMPACT_ATOMS: atom_id res chain seq x y z
N MET A 1 -16.91 -9.64 -20.07
CA MET A 1 -15.69 -10.45 -20.23
C MET A 1 -14.88 -10.31 -18.95
N PRO A 2 -14.28 -11.38 -18.40
CA PRO A 2 -13.47 -11.25 -17.19
C PRO A 2 -12.22 -10.40 -17.47
N LEU A 3 -11.90 -9.49 -16.55
CA LEU A 3 -10.67 -8.69 -16.58
C LEU A 3 -9.46 -9.63 -16.57
N THR A 4 -8.67 -9.64 -17.64
CA THR A 4 -7.42 -10.41 -17.73
C THR A 4 -6.25 -9.45 -17.55
N LEU A 5 -5.50 -9.60 -16.46
CA LEU A 5 -4.39 -8.71 -16.14
C LEU A 5 -3.11 -9.14 -16.89
N SER A 6 -2.47 -8.20 -17.59
CA SER A 6 -1.17 -8.45 -18.25
C SER A 6 0.00 -8.56 -17.28
N ARG A 7 -0.15 -8.02 -16.06
CA ARG A 7 0.86 -8.03 -14.99
C ARG A 7 0.22 -8.39 -13.65
N PRO A 8 -0.08 -9.68 -13.41
CA PRO A 8 -0.69 -10.12 -12.16
C PRO A 8 0.23 -9.92 -10.94
N ASP A 9 1.54 -9.79 -11.14
CA ASP A 9 2.54 -9.53 -10.11
C ASP A 9 2.40 -8.16 -9.43
N LEU A 10 1.74 -7.21 -10.09
CA LEU A 10 1.47 -5.87 -9.57
C LEU A 10 0.26 -5.83 -8.64
N GLN A 11 -0.60 -6.86 -8.66
CA GLN A 11 -1.75 -6.92 -7.78
C GLN A 11 -1.28 -7.30 -6.37
N ARG A 12 -1.28 -6.30 -5.47
CA ARG A 12 -1.01 -6.45 -4.04
C ARG A 12 -2.23 -6.02 -3.27
N THR A 13 -2.59 -6.79 -2.26
CA THR A 13 -3.81 -6.60 -1.48
C THR A 13 -3.52 -6.37 -0.01
N GLU A 14 -2.24 -6.24 0.35
CA GLU A 14 -1.77 -5.97 1.70
C GLU A 14 -1.46 -4.48 1.89
N ASN A 15 -1.39 -4.03 3.13
CA ASN A 15 -0.86 -2.71 3.48
C ASN A 15 0.65 -2.68 3.21
N PHE A 16 1.16 -1.58 2.67
CA PHE A 16 2.60 -1.38 2.53
C PHE A 16 3.12 -0.43 3.62
N ILE A 17 3.68 -1.00 4.68
CA ILE A 17 4.15 -0.24 5.86
C ILE A 17 5.62 -0.58 6.10
N ALA A 18 6.45 0.44 6.30
CA ALA A 18 7.88 0.30 6.56
C ALA A 18 8.69 -0.51 5.52
N GLY A 19 8.20 -0.62 4.28
CA GLY A 19 8.86 -1.41 3.23
C GLY A 19 8.38 -2.86 3.14
N GLU A 20 7.38 -3.25 3.94
CA GLU A 20 6.85 -4.61 4.02
C GLU A 20 5.36 -4.65 3.67
N TRP A 21 4.92 -5.79 3.14
CA TRP A 21 3.52 -6.10 2.86
C TRP A 21 2.90 -6.79 4.07
N LEU A 22 1.92 -6.15 4.70
CA LEU A 22 1.29 -6.58 5.95
C LEU A 22 -0.23 -6.69 5.81
N CYS A 23 -0.81 -7.75 6.34
CA CYS A 23 -2.26 -7.84 6.52
C CYS A 23 -2.74 -6.84 7.59
N SER A 24 -4.06 -6.57 7.67
CA SER A 24 -4.59 -5.77 8.78
C SER A 24 -4.31 -6.47 10.11
N ALA A 25 -3.95 -5.68 11.12
CA ALA A 25 -3.82 -6.14 12.50
C ALA A 25 -5.10 -6.82 13.02
N SER A 26 -6.27 -6.41 12.53
CA SER A 26 -7.56 -7.00 12.89
C SER A 26 -7.90 -8.27 12.11
N GLY A 27 -7.19 -8.57 11.03
CA GLY A 27 -7.49 -9.64 10.08
C GLY A 27 -8.75 -9.40 9.22
N ARG A 28 -9.46 -8.28 9.40
CA ARG A 28 -10.63 -7.95 8.58
C ARG A 28 -10.21 -7.56 7.15
N THR A 29 -11.10 -7.85 6.22
CA THR A 29 -10.94 -7.52 4.81
C THR A 29 -12.18 -6.84 4.27
N LEU A 30 -11.99 -6.01 3.24
CA LEU A 30 -13.03 -5.30 2.50
C LEU A 30 -13.01 -5.76 1.04
N ASP A 31 -14.18 -6.13 0.53
CA ASP A 31 -14.35 -6.53 -0.86
C ASP A 31 -14.34 -5.31 -1.78
N VAL A 32 -13.49 -5.36 -2.81
CA VAL A 32 -13.45 -4.38 -3.90
C VAL A 32 -14.14 -5.01 -5.10
N THR A 33 -15.25 -4.40 -5.54
CA THR A 33 -16.02 -4.87 -6.69
C THR A 33 -15.88 -3.95 -7.90
N ASP A 34 -16.10 -4.50 -9.09
CA ASP A 34 -16.18 -3.76 -10.34
C ASP A 34 -17.54 -3.04 -10.41
N PRO A 35 -17.58 -1.69 -10.46
CA PRO A 35 -18.86 -0.96 -10.47
C PRO A 35 -19.71 -1.19 -11.73
N ALA A 36 -19.15 -1.74 -12.81
CA ALA A 36 -19.89 -2.04 -14.04
C ALA A 36 -20.56 -3.42 -14.01
N THR A 37 -20.03 -4.37 -13.23
CA THR A 37 -20.46 -5.77 -13.26
C THR A 37 -20.81 -6.35 -11.89
N ASP A 38 -20.50 -5.63 -10.82
CA ASP A 38 -20.55 -6.04 -9.43
C ASP A 38 -19.68 -7.28 -9.09
N ALA A 39 -18.77 -7.65 -10.00
CA ALA A 39 -17.87 -8.78 -9.80
C ALA A 39 -16.77 -8.44 -8.78
N LEU A 40 -16.44 -9.39 -7.91
CA LEU A 40 -15.32 -9.26 -6.96
C LEU A 40 -13.99 -9.16 -7.71
N VAL A 41 -13.22 -8.10 -7.43
CA VAL A 41 -11.89 -7.86 -8.00
C VAL A 41 -10.80 -8.33 -7.02
N ALA A 42 -10.91 -7.95 -5.75
CA ALA A 42 -9.93 -8.29 -4.71
C ALA A 42 -10.53 -8.10 -3.31
N GLN A 43 -9.89 -8.69 -2.30
CA GLN A 43 -10.13 -8.40 -0.89
C GLN A 43 -8.92 -7.66 -0.33
N VAL A 44 -9.11 -6.45 0.18
CA VAL A 44 -8.05 -5.59 0.73
C VAL A 44 -8.22 -5.49 2.25
N PRO A 45 -7.22 -5.04 3.03
CA PRO A 45 -7.31 -5.06 4.48
C PRO A 45 -8.26 -3.95 4.95
N ASP A 46 -9.26 -4.31 5.75
CA ASP A 46 -10.15 -3.36 6.43
C ASP A 46 -9.45 -2.82 7.67
N SER A 47 -8.47 -1.96 7.40
CA SER A 47 -7.49 -1.48 8.37
C SER A 47 -8.12 -0.60 9.43
N ASP A 48 -7.59 -0.68 10.66
CA ASP A 48 -8.09 0.11 11.78
C ASP A 48 -7.04 1.07 12.36
N ALA A 49 -7.35 1.64 13.53
CA ALA A 49 -6.49 2.58 14.21
C ALA A 49 -5.10 2.00 14.55
N ALA A 50 -4.97 0.69 14.74
CA ALA A 50 -3.69 0.05 15.03
C ALA A 50 -2.80 0.03 13.78
N ASP A 51 -3.37 -0.32 12.62
CA ASP A 51 -2.67 -0.28 11.34
C ASP A 51 -2.22 1.16 11.00
N ALA A 52 -3.13 2.13 11.19
CA ALA A 52 -2.82 3.55 11.00
C ALA A 52 -1.70 4.03 11.93
N ARG A 53 -1.70 3.57 13.20
CA ARG A 53 -0.66 3.90 14.16
C ARG A 53 0.68 3.29 13.79
N ALA A 54 0.71 2.02 13.36
CA ALA A 54 1.93 1.38 12.88
C ALA A 54 2.53 2.12 11.69
N ALA A 55 1.69 2.57 10.75
CA ALA A 55 2.11 3.37 9.60
C ALA A 55 2.69 4.73 9.99
N THR A 56 2.05 5.45 10.92
CA THR A 56 2.54 6.78 11.36
C THR A 56 3.81 6.67 12.20
N ASP A 57 3.91 5.67 13.08
CA ASP A 57 5.11 5.42 13.86
C ASP A 57 6.31 5.06 12.95
N ALA A 58 6.08 4.22 11.92
CA ALA A 58 7.10 3.91 10.92
C ALA A 58 7.53 5.14 10.11
N ALA A 59 6.58 5.95 9.66
CA ALA A 59 6.87 7.20 8.94
C ALA A 59 7.67 8.18 9.81
N HIS A 60 7.32 8.30 11.10
CA HIS A 60 8.05 9.13 12.06
C HIS A 60 9.49 8.64 12.25
N ALA A 61 9.68 7.32 12.39
CA ALA A 61 11.01 6.73 12.52
C ALA A 61 11.88 6.91 11.25
N ALA A 62 11.28 6.86 10.05
CA ALA A 62 11.99 7.07 8.79
C ALA A 62 12.34 8.54 8.51
N PHE A 63 11.59 9.48 9.09
CA PHE A 63 11.69 10.91 8.77
C PHE A 63 13.09 11.51 8.99
N PRO A 64 13.83 11.25 10.10
CA PRO A 64 15.17 11.78 10.29
C PRO A 64 16.17 11.39 9.20
N ALA A 65 16.11 10.15 8.71
CA ALA A 65 16.96 9.70 7.61
C ALA A 65 16.53 10.36 6.30
N TRP A 66 15.22 10.37 6.01
CA TRP A 66 14.68 10.94 4.77
C TRP A 66 14.90 12.45 4.64
N ARG A 67 14.71 13.21 5.73
CA ARG A 67 14.93 14.67 5.73
C ARG A 67 16.39 15.05 5.45
N ALA A 68 17.34 14.18 5.81
CA ALA A 68 18.76 14.39 5.57
C ALA A 68 19.16 14.14 4.11
N VAL A 69 18.33 13.45 3.32
CA VAL A 69 18.60 13.18 1.90
C VAL A 69 18.59 14.49 1.11
N PRO A 70 19.63 14.83 0.33
CA PRO A 70 19.67 16.04 -0.49
C PRO A 70 18.51 16.13 -1.50
N ALA A 71 18.05 17.35 -1.80
CA ALA A 71 16.94 17.58 -2.72
C ALA A 71 17.14 16.95 -4.11
N LYS A 72 18.38 16.99 -4.64
CA LYS A 72 18.73 16.34 -5.92
C LYS A 72 18.51 14.82 -5.89
N GLN A 73 18.89 14.16 -4.79
CA GLN A 73 18.71 12.71 -4.65
C GLN A 73 17.23 12.35 -4.50
N ARG A 74 16.45 13.12 -3.73
CA ARG A 74 14.99 12.94 -3.65
C ARG A 74 14.32 13.10 -5.02
N ALA A 75 14.75 14.08 -5.83
CA ALA A 75 14.25 14.26 -7.19
C ALA A 75 14.59 13.09 -8.13
N GLN A 76 15.76 12.46 -7.97
CA GLN A 76 16.13 11.27 -8.73
C GLN A 76 15.24 10.07 -8.37
N ILE A 77 14.91 9.89 -7.09
CA ILE A 77 14.00 8.83 -6.64
C ILE A 77 12.62 9.01 -7.29
N LEU A 78 12.07 10.23 -7.25
CA LEU A 78 10.76 10.53 -7.86
C LEU A 78 10.72 10.36 -9.38
N LYS A 79 11.82 10.62 -10.09
CA LYS A 79 11.87 10.43 -11.56
C LYS A 79 11.94 8.97 -11.98
N ARG A 80 12.41 8.09 -11.10
CA ARG A 80 12.55 6.65 -11.36
C ARG A 80 11.27 5.88 -11.03
N TRP A 81 10.51 6.37 -10.05
CA TRP A 81 9.23 5.79 -9.64
C TRP A 81 8.16 6.05 -10.69
#